data_AF-A0A3C0E2V9-F1
#
_entry.id   AF-A0A3C0E2V9-F1
#
_cell.length_a   1.000
_cell.length_b   1.000
_cell.length_c   1.000
_cell.angle_alpha   90.00
_cell.angle_beta   90.00
_cell.angle_gamma   90.00
#
_symmetry.space_group_name_H-M   'P 1'
#
loop_
_entity.id
_entity.type
_entity.pdbx_description
1 polymer ?
#
loop_
_entity_poly.entity_id
_entity_poly.type
_entity_poly.pdbx_seq_one_letter_code
_entity_poly.pdbx_strand_id
1 'polypeptide(L)'
;MKSKKLEIEIPEGKTAVWRNGILTLIDEPEKDVRKRIKTFEDACREIGIDAEAWNRDKISLGLEPDVLAFLKLRIIVKALNEGWEPQFTEDECRYYPWFILYTREEYNKLDEEEKSRVV
;
A
#
# COMPACT_ATOMS: atom_id res chain seq x y z
N MET A 1 1.23 11.59 -37.13
CA MET A 1 1.40 10.15 -37.44
C MET A 1 0.11 9.62 -38.04
N LYS A 2 0.17 8.86 -39.14
CA LYS A 2 -1.01 8.12 -39.65
C LYS A 2 -1.18 6.87 -38.78
N SER A 3 -2.19 6.85 -37.92
CA SER A 3 -2.58 5.64 -37.20
C SER A 3 -3.44 4.75 -38.10
N LYS A 4 -3.33 3.43 -37.93
CA LYS A 4 -4.24 2.44 -38.52
C LYS A 4 -4.92 1.70 -37.38
N LYS A 5 -6.21 1.42 -37.52
CA LYS A 5 -7.01 0.68 -36.53
C LYS A 5 -6.96 -0.82 -36.86
N LEU A 6 -6.81 -1.65 -35.84
CA LEU A 6 -6.92 -3.11 -35.91
C LEU A 6 -8.10 -3.52 -35.01
N GLU A 7 -9.01 -4.34 -35.52
CA GLU A 7 -10.15 -4.89 -34.78
C GLU A 7 -10.02 -6.41 -34.77
N ILE A 8 -10.13 -7.02 -33.58
CA ILE A 8 -10.05 -8.46 -33.37
C ILE A 8 -11.11 -8.86 -32.33
N GLU A 9 -11.69 -10.05 -32.48
CA GLU A 9 -12.52 -10.65 -31.43
C GLU A 9 -11.61 -11.38 -30.44
N ILE A 10 -11.79 -11.10 -29.15
CA ILE A 10 -11.04 -11.77 -28.07
C ILE A 10 -11.93 -12.87 -27.50
N PRO A 11 -11.48 -14.14 -27.47
CA PRO A 11 -12.22 -15.23 -26.85
C PRO A 11 -12.55 -14.94 -25.37
N GLU A 12 -13.67 -15.46 -24.89
CA GLU A 12 -14.06 -15.36 -23.49
C GLU A 12 -12.94 -15.88 -22.56
N GLY A 13 -12.66 -15.14 -21.48
CA GLY A 13 -11.59 -15.48 -20.53
C GLY A 13 -10.17 -15.17 -21.03
N LYS A 14 -10.00 -14.49 -22.17
CA LYS A 14 -8.70 -13.98 -22.64
C LYS A 14 -8.65 -12.45 -22.59
N THR A 15 -7.44 -11.90 -22.50
CA THR A 15 -7.18 -10.47 -22.69
C THR A 15 -5.97 -10.23 -23.59
N ALA A 16 -5.99 -9.15 -24.37
CA ALA A 16 -4.94 -8.83 -25.33
C ALA A 16 -3.93 -7.84 -24.71
N VAL A 17 -2.65 -8.22 -24.68
CA VAL A 17 -1.57 -7.40 -24.13
C VAL A 17 -0.41 -7.30 -25.11
N TRP A 18 0.23 -6.13 -25.17
CA TRP A 18 1.45 -5.95 -25.95
C TRP A 18 2.66 -6.39 -25.14
N ARG A 19 3.46 -7.31 -25.68
CA ARG A 19 4.74 -7.75 -25.10
C ARG A 19 5.82 -7.70 -26.18
N ASN A 20 6.83 -6.86 -25.99
CA ASN A 20 7.97 -6.72 -26.93
C ASN A 20 7.52 -6.48 -28.39
N GLY A 21 6.48 -5.68 -28.60
CA GLY A 21 5.96 -5.38 -29.94
C GLY A 21 5.09 -6.48 -30.56
N ILE A 22 4.74 -7.53 -29.82
CA ILE A 22 3.82 -8.60 -30.24
C ILE A 22 2.52 -8.48 -29.43
N LEU A 23 1.37 -8.53 -30.10
CA LEU A 23 0.06 -8.61 -29.44
C LEU A 23 -0.20 -10.06 -29.05
N THR A 24 -0.26 -10.34 -27.75
CA THR A 24 -0.41 -11.68 -27.18
C THR A 24 -1.73 -11.78 -26.43
N LEU A 25 -2.49 -12.85 -26.67
CA LEU A 25 -3.66 -13.20 -25.87
C LEU A 25 -3.21 -14.01 -24.65
N ILE A 26 -3.51 -13.52 -23.45
CA ILE A 26 -3.25 -14.21 -22.19
C ILE A 26 -4.58 -14.54 -21.52
N ASP A 27 -4.56 -15.48 -20.56
CA ASP A 27 -5.72 -15.69 -19.69
C ASP A 27 -6.06 -14.41 -18.95
N GLU A 28 -7.35 -14.11 -18.81
CA GLU A 28 -7.81 -12.96 -18.05
C GLU A 28 -7.31 -13.11 -16.61
N PRO A 29 -6.58 -12.12 -16.09
CA PRO A 29 -6.05 -12.21 -14.73
C PRO A 29 -7.20 -12.27 -13.72
N GLU A 30 -7.01 -13.05 -12.66
CA GLU A 30 -7.99 -13.15 -11.56
C GLU A 30 -8.30 -11.75 -11.01
N LYS A 31 -9.58 -11.36 -11.03
CA LYS A 31 -10.01 -10.00 -10.67
C LYS A 31 -10.05 -9.79 -9.16
N ASP A 32 -10.33 -10.83 -8.38
CA ASP A 32 -10.38 -10.69 -6.92
C ASP A 32 -8.95 -10.66 -6.34
N VAL A 33 -8.52 -9.49 -5.86
CA VAL A 33 -7.21 -9.30 -5.23
C VAL A 33 -6.94 -10.29 -4.10
N ARG A 34 -7.97 -10.71 -3.37
CA ARG A 34 -7.84 -11.68 -2.25
C ARG A 34 -7.57 -13.09 -2.75
N LYS A 35 -7.86 -13.39 -4.01
CA LYS A 35 -7.50 -14.67 -4.64
C LYS A 35 -6.10 -14.62 -5.25
N ARG A 36 -5.69 -13.46 -5.78
CA ARG A 36 -4.34 -13.23 -6.30
C ARG A 36 -3.26 -13.21 -5.23
N ILE A 37 -3.55 -12.59 -4.08
CA ILE A 37 -2.57 -12.39 -3.00
C ILE A 37 -2.88 -13.36 -1.86
N LYS A 38 -2.05 -14.40 -1.69
CA LYS A 38 -2.15 -15.37 -0.61
C LYS A 38 -0.96 -15.34 0.34
N THR A 39 0.19 -14.91 -0.16
CA THR A 39 1.43 -14.83 0.62
C THR A 39 2.03 -13.43 0.61
N PHE A 40 3.06 -13.23 1.44
CA PHE A 40 3.84 -12.00 1.44
C PHE A 40 4.58 -11.81 0.12
N GLU A 41 5.07 -12.90 -0.49
CA GLU A 41 5.77 -12.90 -1.77
C GLU A 41 4.83 -12.53 -2.93
N ASP A 42 3.57 -12.98 -2.88
CA ASP A 42 2.54 -12.52 -3.81
C ASP A 42 2.34 -11.01 -3.72
N ALA A 43 2.21 -10.48 -2.50
CA ALA A 43 2.06 -9.05 -2.27
C ALA A 43 3.27 -8.25 -2.77
N CYS A 44 4.49 -8.74 -2.52
CA CYS A 44 5.71 -8.12 -3.03
C CYS A 44 5.71 -8.06 -4.56
N ARG A 45 5.41 -9.18 -5.22
CA ARG A 45 5.35 -9.27 -6.68
C ARG A 45 4.29 -8.34 -7.28
N GLU A 46 3.12 -8.25 -6.65
CA GLU A 46 2.03 -7.37 -7.09
C GLU A 46 2.46 -5.90 -7.17
N ILE A 47 3.31 -5.46 -6.22
CA ILE A 47 3.79 -4.06 -6.17
C ILE A 47 5.24 -3.89 -6.67
N GLY A 48 5.81 -4.90 -7.32
CA GLY A 48 7.14 -4.84 -7.94
C GLY A 48 8.33 -4.84 -6.96
N ILE A 49 8.16 -5.43 -5.77
CA ILE A 49 9.23 -5.62 -4.77
C ILE A 49 9.80 -7.04 -4.90
N ASP A 50 11.13 -7.15 -4.82
CA ASP A 50 11.82 -8.43 -4.63
C ASP A 50 11.78 -8.82 -3.14
N ALA A 51 11.03 -9.89 -2.83
CA ALA A 51 10.83 -10.36 -1.46
C ALA A 51 12.12 -10.88 -0.81
N GLU A 52 13.02 -11.51 -1.57
CA GLU A 52 14.29 -12.04 -1.05
C GLU A 52 15.25 -10.90 -0.71
N ALA A 53 15.35 -9.91 -1.61
CA ALA A 53 16.11 -8.70 -1.33
C ALA A 53 15.55 -7.97 -0.10
N TRP A 54 14.23 -7.84 -0.03
CA TRP A 54 13.57 -7.20 1.11
C TRP A 54 13.86 -7.92 2.43
N ASN A 55 13.72 -9.25 2.47
CA ASN A 55 13.97 -10.04 3.68
C ASN A 55 15.43 -9.89 4.13
N ARG A 56 16.40 -10.05 3.21
CA ARG A 56 17.83 -9.87 3.52
C ARG A 56 18.12 -8.49 4.08
N ASP A 57 17.59 -7.45 3.46
CA ASP A 57 17.84 -6.05 3.85
C ASP A 57 17.17 -5.67 5.17
N LYS A 58 16.09 -6.35 5.58
CA LYS A 58 15.40 -6.07 6.85
C LYS A 58 15.89 -6.92 8.01
N ILE A 59 16.27 -8.16 7.74
CA ILE A 59 16.89 -9.04 8.75
C ILE A 59 18.25 -8.46 9.19
N SER A 60 19.02 -7.88 8.25
CA SER A 60 20.33 -7.28 8.56
C SER A 60 20.27 -6.08 9.52
N LEU A 61 19.09 -5.49 9.71
CA LEU A 61 18.87 -4.37 10.63
C LEU A 61 18.68 -4.81 12.09
N GLY A 62 18.57 -6.11 12.37
CA GLY A 62 18.39 -6.62 13.73
C GLY A 62 17.09 -6.15 14.39
N LEU A 63 16.03 -5.93 13.60
CA LEU A 63 14.73 -5.47 14.09
C LEU A 63 14.02 -6.58 14.87
N GLU A 64 13.26 -6.17 15.89
CA GLU A 64 12.39 -7.08 16.62
C GLU A 64 11.33 -7.71 15.70
N PRO A 65 10.88 -8.95 15.99
CA PRO A 65 9.94 -9.67 15.15
C PRO A 65 8.61 -8.95 14.89
N ASP A 66 8.10 -8.18 15.86
CA ASP A 66 6.88 -7.41 15.75
C ASP A 66 7.03 -6.25 14.76
N VAL A 67 8.17 -5.56 14.77
CA VAL A 67 8.50 -4.52 13.80
C VAL A 67 8.59 -5.11 12.40
N LEU A 68 9.25 -6.26 12.24
CA LEU A 68 9.31 -6.97 10.97
C LEU A 68 7.92 -7.37 10.45
N ALA A 69 7.06 -7.88 11.33
CA ALA A 69 5.69 -8.23 11.00
C ALA A 69 4.88 -7.00 10.53
N PHE A 70 5.03 -5.87 11.23
CA PHE A 70 4.40 -4.61 10.84
C PHE A 70 4.87 -4.11 9.47
N LEU A 71 6.17 -4.19 9.19
CA LEU A 71 6.71 -3.79 7.89
C LEU A 71 6.19 -4.68 6.74
N LYS A 72 6.02 -5.99 6.98
CA LYS A 72 5.37 -6.89 6.01
C LYS A 72 3.91 -6.52 5.81
N LEU A 73 3.18 -6.20 6.88
CA LEU A 73 1.77 -5.81 6.82
C LEU A 73 1.56 -4.59 5.92
N ARG A 74 2.44 -3.59 5.97
CA ARG A 74 2.37 -2.40 5.10
C ARG A 74 2.42 -2.73 3.61
N ILE A 75 3.25 -3.71 3.22
CA ILE A 75 3.33 -4.20 1.84
C ILE A 75 2.06 -4.94 1.45
N ILE A 76 1.59 -5.83 2.32
CA ILE A 76 0.36 -6.61 2.09
C ILE A 76 -0.84 -5.66 1.91
N VAL A 77 -1.02 -4.69 2.80
CA VAL A 77 -2.12 -3.71 2.71
C VAL A 77 -2.01 -2.88 1.43
N LYS A 78 -0.82 -2.43 1.05
CA LYS A 78 -0.63 -1.68 -0.20
C LYS A 78 -1.03 -2.50 -1.43
N ALA A 79 -0.63 -3.77 -1.47
CA ALA A 79 -0.96 -4.67 -2.56
C ALA A 79 -2.46 -4.98 -2.61
N LEU A 80 -3.09 -5.22 -1.46
CA LEU A 80 -4.54 -5.44 -1.35
C LEU A 80 -5.38 -4.20 -1.69
N ASN A 81 -4.84 -2.99 -1.52
CA ASN A 81 -5.52 -1.74 -1.85
C ASN A 81 -5.49 -1.39 -3.36
N GLU A 82 -4.81 -2.18 -4.19
CA GLU A 82 -4.80 -2.01 -5.66
C GLU A 82 -4.45 -0.58 -6.12
N GLY A 83 -3.55 0.09 -5.39
CA GLY A 83 -3.12 1.47 -5.70
C GLY A 83 -4.07 2.57 -5.23
N TRP A 84 -5.15 2.22 -4.51
CA TRP A 84 -5.96 3.21 -3.82
C TRP A 84 -5.14 3.90 -2.73
N GLU A 85 -5.10 5.23 -2.80
CA GLU A 85 -4.53 6.10 -1.79
C GLU A 85 -5.60 7.09 -1.32
N PRO A 86 -5.62 7.44 -0.03
CA PRO A 86 -6.57 8.40 0.48
C PRO A 86 -6.40 9.74 -0.23
N GLN A 87 -7.49 10.25 -0.81
CA GLN A 87 -7.54 11.62 -1.32
C GLN A 87 -7.72 12.56 -0.13
N PHE A 88 -6.83 13.52 0.07
CA PHE A 88 -6.98 14.50 1.15
C PHE A 88 -7.77 15.69 0.60
N THR A 89 -9.07 15.71 0.85
CA THR A 89 -9.95 16.83 0.48
C THR A 89 -10.20 17.72 1.70
N GLU A 90 -10.53 18.99 1.46
CA GLU A 90 -10.67 20.01 2.53
C GLU A 90 -11.98 19.85 3.35
N ASP A 91 -12.90 19.00 2.90
CA ASP A 91 -14.25 18.81 3.45
C ASP A 91 -14.38 17.61 4.40
N GLU A 92 -13.26 16.98 4.80
CA GLU A 92 -13.26 15.81 5.68
C GLU A 92 -12.54 16.06 7.02
N CYS A 93 -13.23 15.78 8.14
CA CYS A 93 -12.58 15.73 9.45
C CYS A 93 -11.80 14.42 9.61
N ARG A 94 -10.49 14.51 9.83
CA ARG A 94 -9.60 13.36 10.02
C ARG A 94 -8.97 13.37 11.40
N TYR A 95 -8.82 12.20 11.99
CA TYR A 95 -8.02 12.06 13.21
C TYR A 95 -6.56 12.36 12.87
N TYR A 96 -5.99 13.35 13.54
CA TYR A 96 -4.57 13.64 13.52
C TYR A 96 -4.06 13.66 14.95
N PRO A 97 -2.98 12.94 15.27
CA PRO A 97 -2.43 12.96 16.61
C PRO A 97 -1.83 14.34 16.88
N TRP A 98 -2.48 15.12 17.74
CA TRP A 98 -2.03 16.44 18.13
C TRP A 98 -1.16 16.33 19.39
N PHE A 99 0.15 16.45 19.23
CA PHE A 99 1.10 16.42 20.34
C PHE A 99 1.45 17.84 20.78
N ILE A 100 1.15 18.18 22.03
CA ILE A 100 1.64 19.41 22.66
C ILE A 100 2.61 19.00 23.77
N LEU A 101 3.81 19.54 23.73
CA LEU A 101 4.79 19.38 24.79
C LEU A 101 4.74 20.61 25.68
N TYR A 102 4.48 20.41 26.96
CA TYR A 102 4.48 21.47 27.95
C TYR A 102 5.75 21.42 28.78
N THR A 103 6.37 22.58 28.98
CA THR A 103 7.28 22.76 30.12
C THR A 103 6.49 22.72 31.43
N ARG A 104 7.19 22.51 32.54
CA ARG A 104 6.56 22.52 33.87
C ARG A 104 5.85 23.85 34.16
N GLU A 105 6.43 24.97 33.74
CA GLU A 105 5.81 26.29 33.92
C GLU A 105 4.52 26.46 33.11
N GLU A 106 4.48 25.94 31.89
CA GLU A 106 3.30 25.97 31.04
C GLU A 106 2.21 25.04 31.56
N TYR A 107 2.56 23.83 31.98
CA TYR A 107 1.62 22.88 32.59
C TYR A 107 0.94 23.46 33.84
N ASN A 108 1.69 24.18 34.68
CA ASN A 108 1.15 24.80 35.89
C ASN A 108 0.16 25.93 35.60
N LYS A 109 0.19 26.50 34.39
CA LYS A 109 -0.74 27.56 33.95
C LYS A 109 -2.02 27.00 33.33
N LEU A 110 -2.06 25.70 33.00
CA LEU A 110 -3.25 25.03 32.48
C LEU A 110 -4.35 24.96 33.55
N ASP A 111 -5.60 25.03 33.09
CA ASP A 111 -6.74 24.73 33.95
C ASP A 111 -6.90 23.22 34.19
N GLU A 112 -7.84 22.84 35.06
CA GLU A 112 -8.04 21.42 35.42
C GLU A 112 -8.60 20.57 34.27
N GLU A 113 -9.35 21.16 33.34
CA GLU A 113 -9.85 20.46 32.15
C GLU A 113 -8.69 20.19 31.18
N GLU A 114 -7.84 21.17 30.94
CA GLU A 114 -6.65 21.04 30.10
C GLU A 114 -5.65 20.04 30.67
N LYS A 115 -5.39 20.07 31.99
CA LYS A 115 -4.52 19.09 32.67
C LYS A 115 -5.04 17.66 32.55
N SER A 116 -6.36 17.47 32.54
CA SER A 116 -6.99 16.14 32.39
C SER A 116 -6.74 15.50 31.01
N ARG A 117 -6.36 16.31 30.00
CA ARG A 117 -6.09 15.88 28.63
C ARG A 117 -4.62 15.60 28.36
N VAL A 118 -3.74 15.90 29.31
CA VAL A 118 -2.31 15.57 29.24
C VAL A 118 -2.13 14.12 29.69
N VAL A 119 -1.61 13.27 28.80
CA VAL A 119 -1.42 11.82 29.01
C VAL A 119 0.02 11.52 29.40
#